data_AF-A0A1W9SM57-F1
#
_entry.id   AF-A0A1W9SM57-F1
#
_cell.length_a   1.000
_cell.length_b   1.000
_cell.length_c   1.000
_cell.angle_alpha   90.00
_cell.angle_beta   90.00
_cell.angle_gamma   90.00
#
_symmetry.space_group_name_H-M   'P 1'
#
loop_
_entity.id
_entity.type
_entity.pdbx_description
1 polymer ?
#
loop_
_entity_poly.entity_id
_entity_poly.type
_entity_poly.pdbx_seq_one_letter_code
_entity_poly.pdbx_strand_id
1 'polypeptide(L)'
;MKTTNICIVFILIFLHFQLNTLSQDFEDYMDETNLYSVTGGDGSTFDWIIENEYGAIVMTDENSGILSVDWDEAGTYVISVIETTTNGCQGEAVMAEVLVLGGTIAPPEQPNIELIDCISMPTAFSPNSDGHNDVLRVRASCEISKIDLKVFNRNGVMLFHSQSLDAVWDGSYSGISQEIDVYVYFLTATLKNGQKLEKKGNVTLVK
;
A
#
# COMPACT_ATOMS: atom_id res chain seq x y z
N MET A 1 -28.83 49.50 -40.09
CA MET A 1 -28.56 49.20 -38.67
C MET A 1 -27.85 47.86 -38.62
N LYS A 2 -26.54 47.84 -38.36
CA LYS A 2 -25.84 46.59 -38.04
C LYS A 2 -26.10 46.35 -36.56
N THR A 3 -26.95 45.38 -36.25
CA THR A 3 -27.06 44.82 -34.90
C THR A 3 -25.72 44.15 -34.60
N THR A 4 -24.88 44.83 -33.84
CA THR A 4 -23.73 44.19 -33.19
C THR A 4 -24.32 43.23 -32.17
N ASN A 5 -24.34 41.93 -32.49
CA ASN A 5 -24.65 40.90 -31.50
C ASN A 5 -23.55 40.97 -30.45
N ILE A 6 -23.85 41.62 -29.33
CA ILE A 6 -23.01 41.59 -28.14
C ILE A 6 -23.24 40.20 -27.55
N CYS A 7 -22.34 39.26 -27.87
CA CYS A 7 -22.33 37.92 -27.31
C CYS A 7 -21.80 38.01 -25.88
N ILE A 8 -22.69 37.93 -24.89
CA ILE A 8 -22.34 37.84 -23.48
C ILE A 8 -22.45 36.38 -23.12
N VAL A 9 -21.32 35.77 -22.79
CA VAL A 9 -21.21 34.38 -22.33
C VAL A 9 -20.67 34.44 -20.91
N PHE A 10 -21.45 33.99 -19.93
CA PHE A 10 -21.05 33.91 -18.53
C PHE A 10 -21.12 32.46 -18.10
N ILE A 11 -19.97 31.89 -17.78
CA ILE A 11 -19.84 30.53 -17.28
C ILE A 11 -19.25 30.61 -15.88
N LEU A 12 -19.81 29.84 -14.96
CA LEU A 12 -19.22 29.60 -13.64
C LEU A 12 -18.98 28.09 -13.51
N ILE A 13 -17.78 27.72 -13.08
CA ILE A 13 -17.45 26.33 -12.76
C ILE A 13 -17.96 26.03 -11.35
N PHE A 14 -18.82 25.02 -11.22
CA PHE A 14 -19.28 24.51 -9.93
C PHE A 14 -18.51 23.24 -9.59
N LEU A 15 -17.79 23.27 -8.46
CA LEU A 15 -17.16 22.09 -7.88
C LEU A 15 -18.19 21.37 -7.00
N HIS A 16 -18.54 20.14 -7.35
CA HIS A 16 -19.41 19.31 -6.51
C HIS A 16 -18.55 18.44 -5.59
N PHE A 17 -18.28 18.95 -4.38
CA PHE A 17 -17.73 18.12 -3.29
C PHE A 17 -18.90 17.52 -2.51
N GLN A 18 -19.20 16.23 -2.69
CA GLN A 18 -20.15 15.55 -1.80
C GLN A 18 -19.42 15.26 -0.49
N LEU A 19 -19.72 16.02 0.57
CA LEU A 19 -19.25 15.70 1.91
C LEU A 19 -19.98 14.45 2.39
N ASN A 20 -19.37 13.27 2.24
CA ASN A 20 -19.89 12.05 2.84
C ASN A 20 -19.82 12.19 4.37
N THR A 21 -21.00 12.21 5.00
CA THR A 21 -21.16 12.18 6.44
C THR A 21 -20.60 10.87 6.99
N LEU A 22 -19.72 10.98 7.98
CA LEU A 22 -19.12 9.88 8.75
C LEU A 22 -20.16 8.88 9.25
N SER A 23 -20.44 7.84 8.47
CA SER A 23 -20.88 6.54 9.00
C SER A 23 -20.86 5.45 7.93
N GLN A 24 -19.98 4.47 8.19
CA GLN A 24 -20.03 3.07 7.73
C GLN A 24 -19.61 2.74 6.28
N ASP A 25 -18.70 1.76 6.26
CA ASP A 25 -18.29 0.85 5.19
C ASP A 25 -17.15 1.33 4.26
N PHE A 26 -16.04 0.58 4.32
CA PHE A 26 -14.75 0.83 3.66
C PHE A 26 -14.81 0.67 2.12
N GLU A 27 -15.94 0.20 1.59
CA GLU A 27 -16.19 0.11 0.14
C GLU A 27 -16.76 1.41 -0.46
N ASP A 28 -17.15 2.39 0.37
CA ASP A 28 -17.79 3.64 -0.07
C ASP A 28 -16.80 4.82 -0.25
N TYR A 29 -15.49 4.55 -0.14
CA TYR A 29 -14.41 5.56 -0.27
C TYR A 29 -13.87 5.71 -1.71
N MET A 30 -14.39 4.95 -2.68
CA MET A 30 -13.88 4.93 -4.08
C MET A 30 -14.76 5.68 -5.08
N ASP A 31 -15.80 6.41 -4.65
CA ASP A 31 -16.75 7.04 -5.56
C ASP A 31 -16.94 8.55 -5.29
N GLU A 32 -15.87 9.25 -4.90
CA GLU A 32 -15.82 10.71 -5.07
C GLU A 32 -15.60 11.01 -6.55
N THR A 33 -16.67 10.99 -7.35
CA THR A 33 -16.60 11.43 -8.74
C THR A 33 -16.19 12.90 -8.77
N ASN A 34 -14.97 13.22 -9.24
CA ASN A 34 -14.53 14.59 -9.44
C ASN A 34 -15.28 15.18 -10.64
N LEU A 35 -16.50 15.64 -10.36
CA LEU A 35 -17.43 16.15 -11.34
C LEU A 35 -17.36 17.68 -11.37
N TYR A 36 -17.02 18.22 -12.53
CA TYR A 36 -17.01 19.64 -12.81
C TYR A 36 -18.18 19.95 -13.73
N SER A 37 -18.92 21.00 -13.43
CA SER A 37 -20.02 21.41 -14.29
C SER A 37 -20.05 22.91 -14.53
N VAL A 38 -20.53 23.26 -15.71
CA VAL A 38 -20.79 24.62 -16.14
C VAL A 38 -22.22 24.75 -16.61
N THR A 39 -22.80 25.91 -16.35
CA THR A 39 -24.09 26.31 -16.92
C THR A 39 -23.82 27.33 -18.01
N GLY A 40 -24.30 27.05 -19.23
CA GLY A 40 -24.26 27.98 -20.36
C GLY A 40 -25.65 28.16 -20.97
N GLY A 41 -25.70 28.78 -22.15
CA GLY A 41 -26.93 28.96 -22.92
C GLY A 41 -27.53 27.65 -23.44
N ASP A 42 -28.83 27.64 -23.68
CA ASP A 42 -29.54 26.47 -24.22
C ASP A 42 -28.95 26.04 -25.56
N GLY A 43 -28.50 24.78 -25.62
CA GLY A 43 -27.91 24.18 -26.81
C GLY A 43 -26.46 24.60 -27.09
N SER A 44 -25.82 25.31 -26.17
CA SER A 44 -24.39 25.58 -26.25
C SER A 44 -23.56 24.29 -26.11
N THR A 45 -22.36 24.34 -26.67
CA THR A 45 -21.33 23.29 -26.58
C THR A 45 -20.17 23.79 -25.75
N PHE A 46 -19.38 22.90 -25.18
CA PHE A 46 -18.30 23.25 -24.25
C PHE A 46 -17.04 22.47 -24.61
N ASP A 47 -15.91 23.15 -24.68
CA ASP A 47 -14.61 22.56 -24.96
C ASP A 47 -13.75 22.66 -23.69
N TRP A 48 -13.43 21.52 -23.09
CA TRP A 48 -12.65 21.39 -21.87
C TRP A 48 -11.21 21.00 -22.16
N ILE A 49 -10.27 21.61 -21.44
CA ILE A 49 -8.84 21.26 -21.48
C ILE A 49 -8.32 21.25 -20.04
N ILE A 50 -7.65 20.16 -19.65
CA ILE A 50 -6.92 20.05 -18.39
C ILE A 50 -5.43 20.11 -18.68
N GLU A 51 -4.73 21.04 -18.04
CA GLU A 51 -3.28 21.17 -18.09
C GLU A 51 -2.67 20.88 -16.71
N ASN A 52 -1.48 20.28 -16.66
CA ASN A 52 -0.72 20.18 -15.41
C ASN A 52 0.06 21.47 -15.12
N GLU A 53 0.78 21.50 -14.00
CA GLU A 53 1.64 22.63 -13.59
C GLU A 53 2.72 23.03 -14.62
N TYR A 54 3.04 22.15 -15.57
CA TYR A 54 4.01 22.41 -16.64
C TYR A 54 3.36 22.89 -17.95
N GLY A 55 2.03 23.05 -17.98
CA GLY A 55 1.27 23.42 -19.17
C GLY A 55 1.12 22.28 -20.19
N ALA A 56 1.32 21.03 -19.79
CA ALA A 56 1.06 19.88 -20.65
C ALA A 56 -0.42 19.47 -20.56
N ILE A 57 -1.06 19.26 -21.71
CA ILE A 57 -2.44 18.80 -21.78
C ILE A 57 -2.51 17.35 -21.29
N VAL A 58 -3.32 17.12 -20.27
CA VAL A 58 -3.57 15.81 -19.65
C VAL A 58 -4.87 15.20 -20.17
N MET A 59 -5.88 16.03 -20.41
CA MET A 59 -7.21 15.58 -20.86
C MET A 59 -7.93 16.69 -21.62
N THR A 60 -8.82 16.29 -22.54
CA THR A 60 -9.78 17.16 -23.22
C THR A 60 -11.15 16.49 -23.28
N ASP A 61 -12.22 17.26 -23.19
CA ASP A 61 -13.61 16.79 -23.41
C ASP A 61 -14.41 17.86 -24.17
N GLU A 62 -15.42 17.46 -24.94
CA GLU A 62 -16.17 18.37 -25.81
C GLU A 62 -17.69 18.19 -25.70
N ASN A 63 -18.44 19.22 -26.07
CA ASN A 63 -19.90 19.29 -26.18
C ASN A 63 -20.68 19.28 -24.85
N SER A 64 -20.22 18.61 -23.81
CA SER A 64 -20.92 18.46 -22.53
C SER A 64 -20.62 19.61 -21.57
N GLY A 65 -21.63 20.16 -20.89
CA GLY A 65 -21.42 21.09 -19.77
C GLY A 65 -20.94 20.41 -18.48
N ILE A 66 -20.62 19.12 -18.54
CA ILE A 66 -20.18 18.30 -17.42
C ILE A 66 -18.90 17.58 -17.83
N LEU A 67 -17.88 17.68 -16.99
CA LEU A 67 -16.59 17.01 -17.11
C LEU A 67 -16.41 16.10 -15.89
N SER A 68 -16.09 14.82 -16.13
CA SER A 68 -15.75 13.85 -15.09
C SER A 68 -14.27 13.53 -15.19
N VAL A 69 -13.53 13.74 -14.11
CA VAL A 69 -12.08 13.50 -14.08
C VAL A 69 -11.75 12.42 -13.06
N ASP A 70 -10.89 11.49 -13.45
CA ASP A 70 -10.21 10.59 -12.52
C ASP A 70 -8.78 11.09 -12.34
N TRP A 71 -8.42 11.47 -11.12
CA TRP A 71 -7.12 12.07 -10.83
C TRP A 71 -6.12 10.98 -10.43
N ASP A 72 -5.39 10.45 -11.40
CA ASP A 72 -4.42 9.37 -11.17
C ASP A 72 -3.11 9.83 -10.50
N GLU A 73 -2.76 11.12 -10.65
CA GLU A 73 -1.51 11.68 -10.18
C GLU A 73 -1.73 12.92 -9.31
N ALA A 74 -1.04 12.94 -8.16
CA ALA A 74 -0.96 14.10 -7.28
C ALA A 74 -0.28 15.27 -8.00
N GLY A 75 -0.85 16.46 -7.89
CA GLY A 75 -0.30 17.64 -8.54
C GLY A 75 -1.29 18.79 -8.59
N THR A 76 -0.83 19.91 -9.16
CA THR A 76 -1.69 21.04 -9.47
C THR A 76 -2.08 20.99 -10.95
N TYR A 77 -3.37 21.14 -11.21
CA TYR A 77 -3.94 21.14 -12.55
C TYR A 77 -4.77 22.40 -12.78
N VAL A 78 -4.84 22.83 -14.03
CA VAL A 78 -5.70 23.92 -14.48
C VAL A 78 -6.73 23.33 -15.43
N ILE A 79 -8.00 23.43 -15.04
CA ILE A 79 -9.12 23.11 -15.92
C ILE A 79 -9.52 24.40 -16.62
N SER A 80 -9.63 24.36 -17.95
CA SER A 80 -10.16 25.45 -18.76
C SER A 80 -11.35 24.96 -19.57
N VAL A 81 -12.35 25.83 -19.74
CA VAL A 81 -13.55 25.52 -20.52
C VAL A 81 -14.00 26.73 -21.33
N ILE A 82 -14.34 26.49 -22.59
CA ILE A 82 -14.86 27.49 -23.52
C ILE A 82 -16.26 27.08 -23.96
N GLU A 83 -17.26 27.95 -23.79
CA GLU A 83 -18.59 27.73 -24.35
C GLU A 83 -18.68 28.28 -25.77
N THR A 84 -19.25 27.49 -26.67
CA THR A 84 -19.67 27.90 -27.99
C THR A 84 -21.20 27.84 -28.08
N THR A 85 -21.84 28.99 -28.19
CA THR A 85 -23.30 29.09 -28.35
C THR A 85 -23.78 28.51 -29.68
N THR A 86 -25.08 28.24 -29.78
CA THR A 86 -25.75 27.77 -31.03
C THR A 86 -25.55 28.69 -32.23
N ASN A 87 -25.26 29.97 -32.01
CA ASN A 87 -24.96 30.95 -33.07
C ASN A 87 -23.48 30.97 -33.48
N GLY A 88 -22.65 30.10 -32.90
CA GLY A 88 -21.20 30.02 -33.16
C GLY A 88 -20.36 31.08 -32.44
N CYS A 89 -20.92 31.82 -31.48
CA CYS A 89 -20.13 32.70 -30.63
C CYS A 89 -19.36 31.86 -29.59
N GLN A 90 -18.03 31.94 -29.64
CA GLN A 90 -17.13 31.42 -28.61
C GLN A 90 -16.95 32.47 -27.50
N GLY A 91 -17.12 32.04 -26.25
CA GLY A 91 -16.88 32.85 -25.07
C GLY A 91 -15.39 32.96 -24.69
N GLU A 92 -15.11 33.64 -23.58
CA GLU A 92 -13.79 33.59 -22.94
C GLU A 92 -13.63 32.28 -22.17
N ALA A 93 -12.38 31.78 -22.11
CA ALA A 93 -12.07 30.59 -21.34
C ALA A 93 -12.22 30.86 -19.84
N VAL A 94 -12.99 30.03 -19.16
CA VAL A 94 -13.08 30.03 -17.69
C VAL A 94 -12.10 29.00 -17.16
N MET A 95 -11.27 29.42 -16.20
CA MET A 95 -10.22 28.58 -15.63
C MET A 95 -10.46 28.31 -14.14
N ALA A 96 -10.13 27.10 -13.69
CA ALA A 96 -10.11 26.69 -12.29
C ALA A 96 -8.81 25.95 -11.98
N GLU A 97 -8.18 26.32 -10.87
CA GLU A 97 -7.01 25.62 -10.33
C GLU A 97 -7.47 24.52 -9.36
N VAL A 98 -6.98 23.29 -9.60
CA VAL A 98 -7.29 22.10 -8.82
C VAL A 98 -5.99 21.57 -8.22
N LEU A 99 -5.92 21.52 -6.90
CA LEU A 99 -4.84 20.86 -6.17
C LEU A 99 -5.26 19.44 -5.83
N VAL A 100 -4.74 18.46 -6.56
CA VAL A 100 -4.86 17.04 -6.23
C VAL A 100 -3.82 16.71 -5.18
N LEU A 101 -4.26 16.68 -3.93
CA LEU A 101 -3.43 16.17 -2.85
C LEU A 101 -3.30 14.66 -3.04
N GLY A 102 -2.09 14.20 -3.34
CA GLY A 102 -1.80 12.78 -3.33
C GLY A 102 -2.17 12.21 -1.99
N GLY A 103 -3.28 11.49 -1.94
CA GLY A 103 -3.54 10.60 -0.83
C GLY A 103 -2.39 9.63 -0.81
N THR A 104 -1.63 9.57 0.28
CA THR A 104 -1.01 8.30 0.61
C THR A 104 -2.17 7.36 0.92
N ILE A 105 -2.79 6.78 -0.10
CA ILE A 105 -3.23 5.41 0.04
C ILE A 105 -1.94 4.69 0.43
N ALA A 106 -1.75 4.54 1.76
CA ALA A 106 -0.91 3.48 2.26
C ALA A 106 -1.27 2.27 1.40
N PRO A 107 -0.29 1.60 0.77
CA PRO A 107 -0.55 0.51 -0.17
C PRO A 107 -1.66 -0.33 0.43
N PRO A 108 -2.76 -0.61 -0.32
CA PRO A 108 -4.00 -1.15 0.22
C PRO A 108 -3.58 -2.20 1.22
N GLU A 109 -3.87 -1.95 2.51
CA GLU A 109 -3.31 -2.73 3.60
C GLU A 109 -3.49 -4.17 3.18
N GLN A 110 -2.39 -4.82 2.77
CA GLN A 110 -2.47 -6.18 2.25
C GLN A 110 -3.24 -6.92 3.32
N PRO A 111 -4.28 -7.71 2.96
CA PRO A 111 -5.15 -8.33 3.95
C PRO A 111 -4.24 -8.81 5.05
N ASN A 112 -4.36 -8.20 6.23
CA ASN A 112 -3.56 -8.57 7.37
C ASN A 112 -4.06 -9.96 7.71
N ILE A 113 -3.58 -10.95 6.96
CA ILE A 113 -3.34 -12.26 7.47
C ILE A 113 -2.46 -11.91 8.65
N GLU A 114 -3.06 -11.78 9.83
CA GLU A 114 -2.33 -11.76 11.08
C GLU A 114 -1.40 -12.94 10.91
N LEU A 115 -0.14 -12.62 10.59
CA LEU A 115 0.85 -13.63 10.38
C LEU A 115 0.96 -14.17 11.77
N ILE A 116 0.29 -15.30 12.04
CA ILE A 116 0.20 -15.84 13.38
C ILE A 116 1.65 -16.13 13.73
N ASP A 117 2.28 -15.20 14.46
CA ASP A 117 3.67 -15.33 14.88
C ASP A 117 3.69 -16.25 16.09
N CYS A 118 3.17 -17.45 15.89
CA CYS A 118 3.05 -18.46 16.90
C CYS A 118 4.34 -19.26 17.06
N ILE A 119 5.36 -19.04 16.23
CA ILE A 119 6.64 -19.75 16.31
C ILE A 119 7.74 -18.73 16.53
N SER A 120 8.41 -18.82 17.67
CA SER A 120 9.50 -17.94 18.07
C SER A 120 10.79 -18.73 18.26
N MET A 121 11.91 -18.12 17.86
CA MET A 121 13.26 -18.62 18.11
C MET A 121 14.01 -17.63 19.00
N PRO A 122 14.69 -18.11 20.07
CA PRO A 122 15.60 -17.27 20.85
C PRO A 122 16.69 -16.65 19.97
N THR A 123 17.08 -15.42 20.28
CA THR A 123 18.19 -14.71 19.63
C THR A 123 19.54 -15.01 20.28
N ALA A 124 19.55 -15.53 21.51
CA ALA A 124 20.75 -15.95 22.21
C ALA A 124 20.44 -17.05 23.26
N PHE A 125 21.47 -17.84 23.61
CA PHE A 125 21.42 -18.83 24.68
C PHE A 125 22.82 -19.01 25.31
N SER A 126 22.87 -19.44 26.58
CA SER A 126 24.05 -19.51 27.43
C SER A 126 24.12 -20.88 28.13
N PRO A 127 24.77 -21.90 27.54
CA PRO A 127 24.88 -23.24 28.13
C PRO A 127 25.88 -23.26 29.31
N ASN A 128 25.54 -22.57 30.41
CA ASN A 128 26.37 -22.41 31.61
C ASN A 128 25.85 -23.22 32.81
N SER A 129 24.75 -23.95 32.63
CA SER A 129 24.09 -24.79 33.64
C SER A 129 23.49 -24.02 34.81
N ASP A 130 23.10 -22.76 34.61
CA ASP A 130 22.41 -21.95 35.63
C ASP A 130 20.88 -22.14 35.63
N GLY A 131 20.33 -22.90 34.67
CA GLY A 131 18.91 -23.16 34.49
C GLY A 131 18.19 -22.13 33.60
N HIS A 132 18.89 -21.11 33.11
CA HIS A 132 18.34 -20.00 32.35
C HIS A 132 18.95 -19.92 30.95
N ASN A 133 18.12 -20.16 29.92
CA ASN A 133 18.54 -20.13 28.51
C ASN A 133 19.75 -21.04 28.21
N ASP A 134 19.87 -22.19 28.89
CA ASP A 134 20.96 -23.15 28.65
C ASP A 134 20.90 -23.82 27.27
N VAL A 135 19.74 -23.81 26.63
CA VAL A 135 19.52 -24.49 25.36
C VAL A 135 18.75 -23.63 24.38
N LEU A 136 19.07 -23.81 23.10
CA LEU A 136 18.26 -23.34 22.00
C LEU A 136 17.10 -24.32 21.76
N ARG A 137 15.87 -23.82 21.75
CA ARG A 137 14.67 -24.58 21.41
C ARG A 137 13.64 -23.71 20.69
N VAL A 138 12.84 -24.33 19.84
CA VAL A 138 11.69 -23.67 19.21
C VAL A 138 10.61 -23.42 20.26
N ARG A 139 10.05 -22.21 20.30
CA ARG A 139 8.88 -21.88 21.13
C ARG A 139 7.68 -21.76 20.21
N ALA A 140 6.64 -22.58 20.44
CA ALA A 140 5.43 -22.55 19.64
C ALA A 140 4.18 -22.36 20.52
N SER A 141 3.29 -21.45 20.13
CA SER A 141 1.95 -21.27 20.71
C SER A 141 0.83 -21.86 19.85
N CYS A 142 1.17 -22.34 18.64
CA CYS A 142 0.25 -22.99 17.71
C CYS A 142 0.49 -24.50 17.61
N GLU A 143 -0.52 -25.20 17.06
CA GLU A 143 -0.45 -26.64 16.84
C GLU A 143 0.37 -26.98 15.58
N ILE A 144 1.59 -27.48 15.79
CA ILE A 144 2.51 -27.88 14.73
C ILE A 144 2.29 -29.36 14.37
N SER A 145 2.12 -29.64 13.08
CA SER A 145 2.05 -30.99 12.52
C SER A 145 3.42 -31.53 12.09
N LYS A 146 4.27 -30.69 11.49
CA LYS A 146 5.62 -31.05 11.07
C LYS A 146 6.58 -29.90 11.33
N ILE A 147 7.81 -30.21 11.71
CA ILE A 147 8.86 -29.24 11.94
C ILE A 147 10.20 -29.76 11.40
N ASP A 148 11.07 -28.86 10.98
CA ASP A 148 12.42 -29.15 10.56
C ASP A 148 13.30 -27.96 10.95
N LEU A 149 14.10 -28.13 11.99
CA LEU A 149 15.06 -27.15 12.50
C LEU A 149 16.47 -27.59 12.13
N LYS A 150 17.22 -26.70 11.48
CA LYS A 150 18.64 -26.87 11.17
C LYS A 150 19.43 -25.68 11.71
N VAL A 151 20.61 -25.94 12.28
CA VAL A 151 21.53 -24.90 12.77
C VAL A 151 22.90 -25.11 12.16
N PHE A 152 23.51 -24.01 11.72
CA PHE A 152 24.78 -23.97 11.00
C PHE A 152 25.75 -23.00 11.66
N ASN A 153 27.04 -23.31 11.59
CA ASN A 153 28.09 -22.33 11.89
C ASN A 153 28.34 -21.38 10.71
N ARG A 154 29.20 -20.38 10.92
CA ARG A 154 29.61 -19.41 9.89
C ARG A 154 30.24 -20.03 8.63
N ASN A 155 30.78 -21.24 8.73
CA ASN A 155 31.39 -21.96 7.61
C ASN A 155 30.37 -22.79 6.81
N GLY A 156 29.08 -22.72 7.16
CA GLY A 156 28.01 -23.48 6.51
C GLY A 156 27.95 -24.95 6.93
N VAL A 157 28.68 -25.36 7.97
CA VAL A 157 28.59 -26.73 8.51
C VAL A 157 27.35 -26.84 9.39
N MET A 158 26.52 -27.85 9.12
CA MET A 158 25.34 -28.16 9.94
C MET A 158 25.75 -28.81 11.25
N LEU A 159 25.46 -28.13 12.36
CA LEU A 159 25.80 -28.59 13.71
C LEU A 159 24.62 -29.26 14.40
N PHE A 160 23.39 -28.93 14.00
CA PHE A 160 22.19 -29.49 14.58
C PHE A 160 21.11 -29.66 13.52
N HIS A 161 20.38 -30.76 13.58
CA HIS A 161 19.20 -31.01 12.77
C HIS A 161 18.20 -31.82 13.60
N SER A 162 16.95 -31.38 13.62
CA SER A 162 15.86 -32.12 14.24
C SER A 162 14.53 -31.88 13.55
N GLN A 163 13.67 -32.88 13.62
CA GLN A 163 12.29 -32.85 13.17
C GLN A 163 11.28 -32.98 14.33
N SER A 164 11.76 -32.81 15.56
CA SER A 164 10.95 -32.81 16.78
C SER A 164 10.86 -31.41 17.38
N LEU A 165 9.67 -31.01 17.84
CA LEU A 165 9.43 -29.73 18.51
C LEU A 165 10.13 -29.64 19.87
N ASP A 166 10.27 -30.77 20.55
CA ASP A 166 10.91 -30.86 21.88
C ASP A 166 12.44 -30.93 21.79
N ALA A 167 12.99 -30.94 20.58
CA ALA A 167 14.42 -31.02 20.40
C ALA A 167 15.10 -29.72 20.84
N VAL A 168 16.23 -29.90 21.50
CA VAL A 168 17.04 -28.81 22.04
C VAL A 168 18.46 -28.91 21.52
N TRP A 169 19.09 -27.76 21.33
CA TRP A 169 20.52 -27.69 21.05
C TRP A 169 21.23 -26.98 22.20
N ASP A 170 22.15 -27.68 22.83
CA ASP A 170 22.94 -27.21 23.99
C ASP A 170 24.23 -26.49 23.57
N GLY A 171 24.40 -26.21 22.28
CA GLY A 171 25.64 -25.61 21.77
C GLY A 171 26.78 -26.61 21.63
N SER A 172 26.51 -27.92 21.63
CA SER A 172 27.50 -28.95 21.33
C SER A 172 27.32 -29.54 19.93
N TYR A 173 28.41 -30.02 19.33
CA TYR A 173 28.39 -30.83 18.11
C TYR A 173 29.35 -32.00 18.29
N SER A 174 28.86 -33.22 18.08
CA SER A 174 29.63 -34.46 18.27
C SER A 174 30.30 -34.55 19.66
N GLY A 175 29.61 -34.08 20.71
CA GLY A 175 30.11 -34.06 22.08
C GLY A 175 31.11 -32.94 22.40
N ILE A 176 31.42 -32.06 21.44
CA ILE A 176 32.35 -30.94 21.61
C ILE A 176 31.56 -29.64 21.71
N SER A 177 31.81 -28.87 22.77
CA SER A 177 31.24 -27.52 22.95
C SER A 177 31.70 -26.59 21.82
N GLN A 178 30.76 -25.87 21.23
CA GLN A 178 31.01 -24.95 20.12
C GLN A 178 31.48 -23.58 20.61
N GLU A 179 32.07 -22.79 19.72
CA GLU A 179 32.62 -21.47 20.02
C GLU A 179 31.52 -20.45 20.37
N ILE A 180 31.88 -19.41 21.13
CA ILE A 180 31.05 -18.22 21.28
C ILE A 180 31.06 -17.50 19.94
N ASP A 181 29.97 -17.66 19.18
CA ASP A 181 29.80 -17.09 17.84
C ASP A 181 28.31 -16.95 17.53
N VAL A 182 28.01 -16.37 16.37
CA VAL A 182 26.69 -16.29 15.78
C VAL A 182 26.47 -17.47 14.85
N TYR A 183 25.40 -18.22 15.09
CA TYR A 183 24.98 -19.36 14.31
C TYR A 183 23.73 -19.01 13.51
N VAL A 184 23.58 -19.63 12.34
CA VAL A 184 22.42 -19.41 11.47
C VAL A 184 21.47 -20.58 11.63
N TYR A 185 20.18 -20.32 11.87
CA TYR A 185 19.16 -21.35 11.87
C TYR A 185 18.24 -21.22 10.65
N PHE A 186 17.73 -22.37 10.21
CA PHE A 186 16.65 -22.50 9.26
C PHE A 186 15.58 -23.39 9.89
N LEU A 187 14.37 -22.85 10.00
CA LEU A 187 13.22 -23.51 10.60
C LEU A 187 12.09 -23.53 9.58
N THR A 188 11.59 -24.71 9.26
CA THR A 188 10.33 -24.85 8.52
C THR A 188 9.33 -25.59 9.38
N ALA A 189 8.07 -25.16 9.35
CA ALA A 189 7.00 -25.77 10.10
C ALA A 189 5.72 -25.85 9.26
N THR A 190 4.92 -26.88 9.49
CA THR A 190 3.57 -27.02 8.95
C THR A 190 2.62 -27.12 10.12
N LEU A 191 1.65 -26.21 10.19
CA LEU A 191 0.60 -26.22 11.21
C LEU A 191 -0.47 -27.27 10.89
N LYS A 192 -1.29 -27.64 11.88
CA LYS A 192 -2.38 -28.61 11.66
C LYS A 192 -3.44 -28.13 10.65
N ASN A 193 -3.61 -26.83 10.48
CA ASN A 193 -4.50 -26.26 9.45
C ASN A 193 -3.89 -26.32 8.03
N GLY A 194 -2.69 -26.88 7.86
CA GLY A 194 -1.99 -26.99 6.58
C GLY A 194 -1.11 -25.78 6.22
N GLN A 195 -1.16 -24.68 6.99
CA GLN A 195 -0.32 -23.51 6.78
C GLN A 195 1.16 -23.87 6.97
N LYS A 196 2.01 -23.42 6.03
CA LYS A 196 3.45 -23.55 6.12
C LYS A 196 4.07 -22.25 6.62
N LEU A 197 5.01 -22.38 7.54
CA LEU A 197 5.78 -21.28 8.11
C LEU A 197 7.26 -21.55 7.87
N GLU A 198 8.00 -20.51 7.50
CA GLU A 198 9.45 -20.56 7.36
C GLU A 198 10.07 -19.43 8.17
N LYS A 199 11.07 -19.76 8.99
CA LYS A 199 11.85 -18.80 9.74
C LYS A 199 13.33 -19.06 9.53
N LYS A 200 14.05 -17.98 9.23
CA LYS A 200 15.50 -17.96 9.15
C LYS A 200 15.99 -16.83 10.03
N GLY A 201 17.06 -17.07 10.74
CA GLY A 201 17.67 -16.03 11.55
C GLY A 201 18.98 -16.47 12.14
N ASN A 202 19.46 -15.64 13.05
CA ASN A 202 20.70 -15.83 13.75
C ASN A 202 20.42 -16.09 15.23
N VAL A 203 21.28 -16.87 15.85
CA VAL A 203 21.30 -17.13 17.29
C VAL A 203 22.73 -17.02 17.80
N THR A 204 22.93 -16.25 18.87
CA THR A 204 24.23 -16.09 19.50
C THR A 204 24.42 -17.10 20.62
N LEU A 205 25.50 -17.88 20.57
CA LEU A 205 25.96 -18.67 21.70
C LEU A 205 26.86 -17.79 22.56
N VAL A 206 26.54 -17.64 23.84
CA VAL A 206 27.38 -16.92 24.82
C VAL A 206 27.78 -17.84 25.98
N LYS A 207 28.76 -17.44 26.79
CA LYS A 207 29.15 -18.13 28.04
C LYS A 207 29.00 -17.20 29.22
#